data_AF-A0A2N5A3F4-F1
#
_entry.id   AF-A0A2N5A3F4-F1
#
_cell.length_a   1.000
_cell.length_b   1.000
_cell.length_c   1.000
_cell.angle_alpha   90.00
_cell.angle_beta   90.00
_cell.angle_gamma   90.00
#
_symmetry.space_group_name_H-M   'P 1'
#
loop_
_entity.id
_entity.type
_entity.pdbx_description
1 polymer ?
#
loop_
_entity_poly.entity_id
_entity_poly.type
_entity_poly.pdbx_seq_one_letter_code
_entity_poly.pdbx_strand_id
1 'polypeptide(L)'
;NYASTMSRRNYEAEGTHAVDANGWSKSVGGGYGFDNGHMLLWTRALNPEVRPVYAHRERLQAEFGELRADQMVNETRNLCLYPNVYLMDQFSTQIRVIRPIAVDKTEVTIWCFAPKGESDQARALRIRQYEDFFNVSGMGTPDDLEEFSACQRGYLGENLPWSDLSRGALRWVDGPD
;
A
#
# COMPACT_ATOMS: atom_id res chain seq x y z
N ASN A 1 10.45 -5.94 13.45
CA ASN A 1 9.44 -5.39 12.53
C ASN A 1 10.13 -4.85 11.28
N TYR A 2 9.43 -4.75 10.15
CA TYR A 2 9.99 -4.34 8.86
C TYR A 2 10.88 -3.07 8.90
N ALA A 3 10.43 -2.04 9.61
CA ALA A 3 11.16 -0.79 9.87
C ALA A 3 12.61 -1.01 10.37
N SER A 4 12.78 -1.93 11.33
CA SER A 4 14.08 -2.29 11.90
C SER A 4 14.98 -3.11 10.95
N THR A 5 14.40 -3.84 10.01
CA THR A 5 15.15 -4.59 8.99
C THR A 5 15.63 -3.65 7.90
N MET A 6 14.78 -2.71 7.47
CA MET A 6 15.13 -1.69 6.48
C MET A 6 16.25 -0.77 6.97
N SER A 7 16.31 -0.43 8.26
CA SER A 7 17.39 0.41 8.81
C SER A 7 18.76 -0.27 8.87
N ARG A 8 18.81 -1.60 8.75
CA ARG A 8 20.06 -2.39 8.71
C ARG A 8 20.49 -2.76 7.30
N ARG A 9 19.70 -2.39 6.28
CA ARG A 9 19.96 -2.78 4.89
C ARG A 9 21.05 -1.91 4.29
N ASN A 10 22.08 -2.55 3.74
CA ASN A 10 23.13 -1.84 3.02
C ASN A 10 22.70 -1.60 1.56
N TYR A 11 22.10 -0.43 1.31
CA TYR A 11 21.64 -0.05 -0.03
C TYR A 11 22.79 0.19 -1.02
N GLU A 12 24.00 0.48 -0.54
CA GLU A 12 25.16 0.75 -1.40
C GLU A 12 25.83 -0.52 -1.95
N ALA A 13 25.67 -1.66 -1.26
CA ALA A 13 26.38 -2.89 -1.64
C ALA A 13 25.62 -3.77 -2.65
N GLU A 14 24.28 -3.85 -2.59
CA GLU A 14 23.45 -4.73 -3.46
C GLU A 14 21.92 -4.61 -3.20
N GLY A 15 21.47 -3.55 -2.51
CA GLY A 15 20.07 -3.41 -2.08
C GLY A 15 19.13 -2.97 -3.21
N THR A 16 17.93 -3.57 -3.31
CA THR A 16 16.86 -3.00 -4.14
C THR A 16 16.45 -1.65 -3.53
N HIS A 17 16.61 -0.56 -4.29
CA HIS A 17 16.09 0.74 -3.88
C HIS A 17 14.56 0.67 -3.85
N ALA A 18 13.97 0.80 -2.67
CA ALA A 18 12.54 0.74 -2.43
C ALA A 18 12.08 1.99 -1.67
N VAL A 19 10.76 2.22 -1.66
CA VAL A 19 10.15 3.32 -0.90
C VAL A 19 10.53 3.21 0.58
N ASP A 20 10.85 4.32 1.24
CA ASP A 20 11.24 4.32 2.65
C ASP A 20 10.03 4.14 3.57
N ALA A 21 9.95 2.97 4.20
CA ALA A 21 8.91 2.61 5.15
C ALA A 21 9.03 3.33 6.51
N ASN A 22 10.25 3.70 6.91
CA ASN A 22 10.49 4.44 8.17
C ASN A 22 9.97 5.87 8.09
N GLY A 23 9.65 6.33 6.87
CA GLY A 23 9.11 7.64 6.56
C GLY A 23 7.61 7.79 6.81
N TRP A 24 6.83 6.71 6.85
CA TRP A 24 5.37 6.83 6.83
C TRP A 24 4.77 7.57 8.03
N SER A 25 5.30 7.36 9.24
CA SER A 25 4.85 8.10 10.42
C SER A 25 5.34 9.55 10.47
N LYS A 26 6.29 9.92 9.59
CA LYS A 26 6.89 11.24 9.48
C LYS A 26 6.38 12.02 8.26
N SER A 27 5.62 11.36 7.39
CA SER A 27 5.11 11.93 6.16
C SER A 27 3.67 12.43 6.33
N VAL A 28 3.26 13.31 5.42
CA VAL A 28 1.87 13.76 5.32
C VAL A 28 1.07 12.68 4.64
N GLY A 29 -0.05 12.29 5.24
CA GLY A 29 -0.97 11.32 4.67
C GLY A 29 -2.38 11.53 5.21
N GLY A 30 -3.31 10.78 4.63
CA GLY A 30 -4.72 10.89 4.93
C GLY A 30 -5.50 9.66 4.49
N GLY A 31 -6.80 9.72 4.73
CA GLY A 31 -7.74 8.71 4.31
C GLY A 31 -9.01 9.36 3.77
N TYR A 32 -9.53 8.81 2.68
CA TYR A 32 -10.85 9.15 2.17
C TYR A 32 -11.79 7.96 2.43
N GLY A 33 -12.96 8.25 2.98
CA GLY A 33 -14.11 7.35 2.97
C GLY A 33 -15.03 7.74 1.82
N PHE A 34 -15.41 6.78 0.99
CA PHE A 34 -16.37 6.98 -0.07
C PHE A 34 -17.67 6.22 0.24
N ASP A 35 -18.69 6.48 -0.57
CA ASP A 35 -19.95 5.74 -0.52
C ASP A 35 -19.73 4.23 -0.63
N ASN A 36 -20.66 3.46 -0.08
CA ASN A 36 -20.70 1.99 -0.17
C ASN A 36 -19.45 1.29 0.41
N GLY A 37 -18.71 1.95 1.30
CA GLY A 37 -17.60 1.35 2.05
C GLY A 37 -16.26 1.32 1.32
N HIS A 38 -16.13 1.97 0.15
CA HIS A 38 -14.82 2.13 -0.47
C HIS A 38 -13.97 3.11 0.34
N MET A 39 -12.66 2.87 0.39
CA MET A 39 -11.74 3.71 1.17
C MET A 39 -10.41 3.85 0.46
N LEU A 40 -9.77 5.00 0.57
CA LEU A 40 -8.41 5.21 0.07
C LEU A 40 -7.53 5.71 1.22
N LEU A 41 -6.45 5.00 1.51
CA LEU A 41 -5.37 5.54 2.32
C LEU A 41 -4.28 6.07 1.38
N TRP A 42 -3.79 7.27 1.65
CA TRP A 42 -2.71 7.87 0.87
C TRP A 42 -1.66 8.50 1.77
N THR A 43 -0.40 8.49 1.29
CA THR A 43 0.72 9.13 1.99
C THR A 43 1.71 9.66 0.98
N ARG A 44 2.25 10.87 1.22
CA ARG A 44 3.36 11.41 0.43
C ARG A 44 4.59 10.50 0.56
N ALA A 45 5.16 10.10 -0.56
CA ALA A 45 6.42 9.37 -0.59
C ALA A 45 7.56 10.32 -0.21
N LEU A 46 8.45 9.91 0.69
CA LEU A 46 9.62 10.72 1.06
C LEU A 46 10.75 10.63 0.03
N ASN A 47 10.80 9.53 -0.72
CA ASN A 47 11.79 9.23 -1.75
C ASN A 47 11.10 8.77 -3.06
N PRO A 48 10.23 9.60 -3.68
CA PRO A 48 9.44 9.19 -4.84
C PRO A 48 10.30 8.77 -6.05
N GLU A 49 11.54 9.24 -6.14
CA GLU A 49 12.49 8.97 -7.24
C GLU A 49 12.89 7.50 -7.38
N VAL A 50 12.74 6.69 -6.33
CA VAL A 50 13.03 5.25 -6.40
C VAL A 50 11.92 4.45 -7.09
N ARG A 51 10.75 5.08 -7.32
CA ARG A 51 9.58 4.42 -7.90
C ARG A 51 9.66 4.48 -9.43
N PRO A 52 9.34 3.40 -10.15
CA PRO A 52 9.41 3.41 -11.62
C PRO A 52 8.52 4.48 -12.28
N VAL A 53 7.42 4.87 -11.64
CA VAL A 53 6.51 5.92 -12.15
C VAL A 53 7.19 7.30 -12.24
N TYR A 54 8.23 7.55 -11.45
CA TYR A 54 8.90 8.85 -11.38
C TYR A 54 9.55 9.26 -12.72
N ALA A 55 10.04 8.29 -13.49
CA ALA A 55 10.60 8.52 -14.82
C ALA A 55 9.56 9.10 -15.81
N HIS A 56 8.27 8.97 -15.50
CA HIS A 56 7.18 9.45 -16.36
C HIS A 56 6.55 10.76 -15.88
N ARG A 57 7.09 11.43 -14.85
CA ARG A 57 6.49 12.63 -14.25
C ARG A 57 6.15 13.74 -15.26
N GLU A 58 7.04 14.03 -16.20
CA GLU A 58 6.84 15.10 -17.19
C GLU A 58 5.72 14.76 -18.18
N ARG A 59 5.69 13.50 -18.63
CA ARG A 59 4.60 12.99 -19.47
C ARG A 59 3.27 13.03 -18.73
N LEU A 60 3.25 12.57 -17.48
CA LEU A 60 2.04 12.57 -16.65
C LEU A 60 1.54 14.00 -16.39
N GLN A 61 2.45 14.95 -16.15
CA GLN A 61 2.11 16.36 -15.99
C GLN A 61 1.52 16.95 -17.27
N ALA A 62 2.09 16.64 -18.43
CA ALA A 62 1.56 17.09 -19.72
C ALA A 62 0.17 16.52 -20.04
N GLU A 63 -0.08 15.25 -19.68
CA GLU A 63 -1.34 14.56 -19.97
C GLU A 63 -2.46 14.85 -18.95
N PHE A 64 -2.12 14.96 -17.67
CA PHE A 64 -3.10 14.99 -16.57
C PHE A 64 -3.08 16.29 -15.76
N GLY A 65 -2.19 17.22 -16.09
CA GLY A 65 -1.96 18.44 -15.32
C GLY A 65 -1.11 18.21 -14.08
N GLU A 66 -0.63 19.31 -13.51
CA GLU A 66 0.34 19.32 -12.41
C GLU A 66 -0.17 18.59 -11.15
N LEU A 67 -1.36 18.95 -10.67
CA LEU A 67 -1.92 18.39 -9.44
C LEU A 67 -2.06 16.87 -9.50
N ARG A 68 -2.65 16.36 -10.59
CA ARG A 68 -2.91 14.93 -10.73
C ARG A 68 -1.62 14.14 -10.97
N ALA A 69 -0.65 14.72 -11.70
CA ALA A 69 0.66 14.10 -11.87
C ALA A 69 1.44 14.05 -10.56
N ASP A 70 1.37 15.10 -9.74
CA ASP A 70 1.97 15.13 -8.42
C ASP A 70 1.40 14.02 -7.53
N GLN A 71 0.07 13.85 -7.47
CA GLN A 71 -0.56 12.73 -6.77
C GLN A 71 -0.11 11.37 -7.33
N MET A 72 -0.04 11.23 -8.66
CA MET A 72 0.39 9.98 -9.31
C MET A 72 1.82 9.58 -8.95
N VAL A 73 2.74 10.54 -8.89
CA VAL A 73 4.18 10.28 -8.73
C VAL A 73 4.62 10.31 -7.26
N ASN A 74 4.06 11.23 -6.48
CA ASN A 74 4.56 11.57 -5.15
C ASN A 74 3.70 10.99 -4.02
N GLU A 75 2.63 10.26 -4.31
CA GLU A 75 1.84 9.56 -3.29
C GLU A 75 1.85 8.06 -3.45
N THR A 76 1.87 7.40 -2.31
CA THR A 76 1.51 5.99 -2.15
C THR A 76 0.02 5.89 -1.86
N ARG A 77 -0.64 4.85 -2.36
CA ARG A 77 -2.09 4.65 -2.28
C ARG A 77 -2.43 3.21 -1.94
N ASN A 78 -3.41 3.03 -1.06
CA ASN A 78 -4.05 1.76 -0.76
C ASN A 78 -5.57 1.95 -0.88
N LEU A 79 -6.10 1.65 -2.07
CA LEU A 79 -7.51 1.79 -2.38
C LEU A 79 -8.23 0.47 -2.10
N CYS A 80 -9.13 0.47 -1.14
CA CYS A 80 -10.12 -0.57 -0.92
C CYS A 80 -11.34 -0.33 -1.82
N LEU A 81 -11.48 -1.18 -2.83
CA LEU A 81 -12.73 -1.40 -3.54
C LEU A 81 -13.53 -2.46 -2.78
N TYR A 82 -14.37 -1.99 -1.87
CA TYR A 82 -15.36 -2.82 -1.17
C TYR A 82 -16.10 -3.78 -2.14
N PRO A 83 -16.29 -5.06 -1.78
CA PRO A 83 -16.03 -5.62 -0.45
C PRO A 83 -14.62 -6.13 -0.21
N ASN A 84 -13.83 -6.42 -1.23
CA ASN A 84 -12.66 -7.29 -1.04
C ASN A 84 -11.53 -7.15 -2.05
N VAL A 85 -11.51 -6.07 -2.84
CA VAL A 85 -10.43 -5.82 -3.81
C VAL A 85 -9.62 -4.63 -3.34
N TYR A 86 -8.31 -4.76 -3.33
CA TYR A 86 -7.38 -3.69 -3.01
C TYR A 86 -6.50 -3.38 -4.21
N LEU A 87 -6.48 -2.12 -4.62
CA LEU A 87 -5.53 -1.58 -5.60
C LEU A 87 -4.47 -0.80 -4.83
N MET A 88 -3.27 -1.36 -4.79
CA MET A 88 -2.18 -0.83 -3.97
C MET A 88 -1.05 -0.36 -4.86
N ASP A 89 -0.57 0.84 -4.58
CA ASP A 89 0.57 1.50 -5.20
C ASP A 89 1.41 2.10 -4.07
N GLN A 90 2.26 1.28 -3.47
CA GLN A 90 3.08 1.67 -2.31
C GLN A 90 4.54 1.37 -2.62
N PHE A 91 5.09 0.25 -2.12
CA PHE A 91 6.44 -0.21 -2.49
C PHE A 91 6.53 -0.72 -3.92
N SER A 92 5.44 -1.32 -4.40
CA SER A 92 5.21 -1.73 -5.78
C SER A 92 3.71 -1.72 -6.03
N THR A 93 3.29 -2.09 -7.23
CA THR A 93 1.90 -2.08 -7.68
C THR A 93 1.29 -3.47 -7.62
N GLN A 94 0.19 -3.63 -6.89
CA GLN A 94 -0.52 -4.89 -6.78
C GLN A 94 -2.05 -4.77 -6.77
N ILE A 95 -2.70 -5.81 -7.27
CA ILE A 95 -4.10 -6.09 -7.01
C ILE A 95 -4.14 -7.18 -5.96
N ARG A 96 -4.81 -6.96 -4.83
CA ARG A 96 -5.02 -7.97 -3.78
C ARG A 96 -6.51 -8.25 -3.66
N VAL A 97 -6.90 -9.51 -3.80
CA VAL A 97 -8.29 -9.96 -3.62
C VAL A 97 -8.37 -10.86 -2.41
N ILE A 98 -9.29 -10.54 -1.50
CA ILE A 98 -9.51 -11.27 -0.25
C ILE A 98 -10.80 -12.08 -0.39
N ARG A 99 -10.69 -13.35 -0.78
CA ARG A 99 -11.87 -14.21 -0.99
C ARG A 99 -12.23 -14.93 0.31
N PRO A 100 -13.40 -14.66 0.91
CA PRO A 100 -13.88 -15.43 2.05
C PRO A 100 -14.27 -16.83 1.58
N ILE A 101 -13.78 -17.87 2.28
CA ILE A 101 -14.11 -19.28 2.02
C ILE A 101 -15.00 -19.83 3.15
N ALA A 102 -14.69 -19.46 4.39
CA ALA A 102 -15.46 -19.74 5.59
C ALA A 102 -15.21 -18.63 6.62
N VAL A 103 -15.90 -18.67 7.76
CA VAL A 103 -15.76 -17.69 8.85
C VAL A 103 -14.34 -17.63 9.46
N ASP A 104 -13.55 -18.68 9.26
CA ASP A 104 -12.19 -18.87 9.76
C ASP A 104 -11.18 -19.14 8.63
N LYS A 105 -11.59 -18.97 7.37
CA LYS A 105 -10.74 -19.29 6.21
C LYS A 105 -10.91 -18.29 5.08
N THR A 106 -9.77 -17.70 4.70
CA THR A 106 -9.68 -16.71 3.64
C THR A 106 -8.58 -17.09 2.66
N GLU A 107 -8.87 -16.94 1.37
CA GLU A 107 -7.87 -17.04 0.32
C GLU A 107 -7.49 -15.63 -0.13
N VAL A 108 -6.19 -15.33 -0.13
CA VAL A 108 -5.67 -14.04 -0.60
C VAL A 108 -4.94 -14.28 -1.91
N THR A 109 -5.43 -13.67 -2.99
CA THR A 109 -4.76 -13.69 -4.29
C THR A 109 -4.15 -12.34 -4.57
N ILE A 110 -2.89 -12.31 -5.01
CA ILE A 110 -2.15 -11.08 -5.29
C ILE A 110 -1.58 -11.14 -6.70
N TRP A 111 -1.77 -10.07 -7.47
CA TRP A 111 -1.16 -9.89 -8.79
C TRP A 111 -0.32 -8.63 -8.80
N CYS A 112 0.97 -8.77 -9.14
CA CYS A 112 1.79 -7.62 -9.52
C CYS A 112 1.35 -7.14 -10.91
N PHE A 113 1.10 -5.85 -11.06
CA PHE A 113 0.70 -5.25 -12.34
C PHE A 113 1.62 -4.08 -12.72
N ALA A 114 1.65 -3.73 -14.00
CA ALA A 114 2.49 -2.65 -14.53
C ALA A 114 1.78 -1.91 -15.68
N PRO A 115 2.16 -0.64 -15.97
CA PRO A 115 1.72 0.04 -17.18
C PRO A 115 2.11 -0.72 -18.45
N LYS A 116 1.23 -0.71 -19.45
CA LYS A 116 1.56 -1.23 -20.79
C LYS A 116 2.67 -0.37 -21.41
N GLY A 117 3.68 -1.01 -22.00
CA GLY A 117 4.81 -0.31 -22.61
C GLY A 117 5.88 0.17 -21.64
N GLU A 118 5.82 -0.20 -20.35
CA GLU A 118 6.91 0.02 -19.41
C GLU A 118 8.22 -0.62 -19.92
N SER A 119 9.34 0.10 -19.77
CA SER A 119 10.66 -0.38 -20.17
C SER A 119 11.09 -1.61 -19.36
N ASP A 120 11.96 -2.44 -19.92
CA ASP A 120 12.43 -3.65 -19.23
C ASP A 120 13.15 -3.32 -17.92
N GLN A 121 13.88 -2.19 -17.87
CA GLN A 121 14.55 -1.72 -16.65
C GLN A 121 13.54 -1.33 -15.55
N ALA A 122 12.51 -0.56 -15.90
CA ALA A 122 11.47 -0.15 -14.95
C ALA A 122 10.65 -1.35 -14.46
N ARG A 123 10.35 -2.29 -15.36
CA ARG A 123 9.68 -3.56 -15.02
C ARG A 123 10.53 -4.40 -14.08
N ALA A 124 11.83 -4.54 -14.36
CA ALA A 124 12.74 -5.29 -13.49
C ALA A 124 12.80 -4.68 -12.08
N LEU A 125 12.92 -3.34 -11.98
CA LEU A 125 12.90 -2.64 -10.70
C LEU A 125 11.59 -2.88 -9.93
N ARG A 126 10.43 -2.74 -10.59
CA ARG A 126 9.11 -2.97 -10.00
C ARG A 126 8.96 -4.39 -9.45
N ILE A 127 9.40 -5.39 -10.22
CA ILE A 127 9.36 -6.80 -9.81
C ILE A 127 10.25 -7.01 -8.60
N ARG A 128 11.47 -6.47 -8.58
CA ARG A 128 12.36 -6.58 -7.40
C ARG A 128 11.76 -5.90 -6.16
N GLN A 129 11.18 -4.71 -6.31
CA GLN A 129 10.47 -4.03 -5.22
C GLN A 129 9.26 -4.83 -4.74
N TYR A 130 8.53 -5.49 -5.65
CA TYR A 130 7.41 -6.35 -5.31
C TYR A 130 7.86 -7.61 -4.57
N GLU A 131 8.92 -8.27 -5.03
CA GLU A 131 9.50 -9.45 -4.40
C GLU A 131 10.01 -9.17 -2.99
N ASP A 132 10.58 -7.98 -2.80
CA ASP A 132 11.14 -7.56 -1.52
C ASP A 132 10.09 -7.43 -0.42
N PHE A 133 8.90 -6.93 -0.77
CA PHE A 133 7.88 -6.59 0.22
C PHE A 133 6.60 -7.43 0.14
N PHE A 134 6.02 -7.58 -1.05
CA PHE A 134 4.64 -8.04 -1.24
C PHE A 134 4.48 -9.50 -1.65
N ASN A 135 5.53 -10.15 -2.15
CA ASN A 135 5.40 -11.56 -2.53
C ASN A 135 5.16 -12.46 -1.29
N VAL A 136 4.86 -13.74 -1.50
CA VAL A 136 4.54 -14.68 -0.39
C VAL A 136 5.67 -14.79 0.64
N SER A 137 6.92 -14.69 0.20
CA SER A 137 8.12 -14.67 1.05
C SER A 137 8.61 -13.27 1.39
N GLY A 138 7.89 -12.24 0.93
CA GLY A 138 8.27 -10.84 1.02
C GLY A 138 8.10 -10.37 2.45
N MET A 139 8.86 -9.36 2.83
CA MET A 139 8.95 -8.93 4.22
C MET A 139 7.62 -8.51 4.85
N GLY A 140 6.67 -8.01 4.04
CA GLY A 140 5.36 -7.57 4.55
C GLY A 140 4.38 -8.72 4.78
N THR A 141 4.48 -9.82 4.02
CA THR A 141 3.44 -10.87 4.04
C THR A 141 3.36 -11.62 5.37
N PRO A 142 4.46 -12.07 6.00
CA PRO A 142 4.39 -12.70 7.33
C PRO A 142 3.85 -11.78 8.42
N ASP A 143 4.23 -10.50 8.40
CA ASP A 143 3.72 -9.49 9.34
C ASP A 143 2.19 -9.32 9.15
N ASP A 144 1.72 -9.16 7.90
CA ASP A 144 0.28 -9.09 7.57
C ASP A 144 -0.48 -10.35 8.03
N LEU A 145 0.07 -11.54 7.81
CA LEU A 145 -0.58 -12.82 8.16
C LEU A 145 -0.71 -13.01 9.67
N GLU A 146 0.30 -12.62 10.45
CA GLU A 146 0.20 -12.68 11.91
C GLU A 146 -0.84 -11.69 12.44
N GLU A 147 -0.88 -10.47 11.89
CA GLU A 147 -1.93 -9.48 12.24
C GLU A 147 -3.33 -10.04 11.93
N PHE A 148 -3.55 -10.67 10.77
CA PHE A 148 -4.84 -11.30 10.46
C PHE A 148 -5.18 -12.45 11.41
N SER A 149 -4.20 -13.29 11.76
CA SER A 149 -4.43 -14.38 12.71
C SER A 149 -4.72 -13.86 14.12
N ALA A 150 -4.02 -12.80 14.54
CA ALA A 150 -4.25 -12.13 15.81
C ALA A 150 -5.64 -11.48 15.86
N CYS A 151 -6.07 -10.79 14.80
CA CYS A 151 -7.42 -10.26 14.66
C CYS A 151 -8.47 -11.38 14.76
N GLN A 152 -8.32 -12.48 14.02
CA GLN A 152 -9.26 -13.61 14.08
C GLN A 152 -9.40 -14.14 15.51
N ARG A 153 -8.28 -14.35 16.22
CA ARG A 153 -8.30 -14.80 17.62
C ARG A 153 -8.97 -13.76 18.53
N GLY A 154 -8.69 -12.47 18.32
CA GLY A 154 -9.28 -11.37 19.07
C GLY A 154 -10.79 -11.27 18.90
N TYR A 155 -11.31 -11.53 17.68
CA TYR A 155 -12.74 -11.50 17.39
C TYR A 155 -13.54 -12.67 17.98
N LEU A 156 -12.86 -13.69 18.50
CA LEU A 156 -13.51 -14.73 19.33
C LEU A 156 -13.77 -14.26 20.77
N GLY A 157 -13.27 -13.08 21.15
CA GLY A 157 -13.53 -12.49 22.46
C GLY A 157 -14.97 -12.00 22.58
N GLU A 158 -15.70 -12.52 23.57
CA GLU A 158 -17.13 -12.21 23.79
C GLU A 158 -17.38 -11.21 24.94
N ASN A 159 -16.30 -10.72 25.59
CA ASN A 159 -16.41 -9.81 26.74
C ASN A 159 -16.99 -8.43 26.41
N LEU A 160 -16.96 -8.03 25.15
CA LEU A 160 -17.56 -6.79 24.65
C LEU A 160 -18.36 -7.12 23.38
N PRO A 161 -19.55 -6.53 23.18
CA PRO A 161 -20.35 -6.84 22.00
C PRO A 161 -19.95 -6.04 20.75
N TRP A 162 -18.90 -5.22 20.82
CA TRP A 162 -18.42 -4.40 19.69
C TRP A 162 -16.89 -4.26 19.67
N SER A 163 -16.36 -4.02 18.47
CA SER A 163 -15.00 -3.50 18.26
C SER A 163 -15.03 -1.98 18.16
N ASP A 164 -14.18 -1.28 18.91
CA ASP A 164 -14.08 0.18 18.82
C ASP A 164 -13.25 0.61 17.60
N LEU A 165 -13.84 1.45 16.75
CA LEU A 165 -13.23 2.05 15.57
C LEU A 165 -13.28 3.60 15.62
N SER A 166 -13.37 4.18 16.81
CA SER A 166 -13.51 5.63 17.01
C SER A 166 -12.23 6.45 16.77
N ARG A 167 -11.09 5.81 16.48
CA ARG A 167 -9.82 6.50 16.26
C ARG A 167 -9.92 7.48 15.09
N GLY A 168 -9.78 8.77 15.39
CA GLY A 168 -9.87 9.84 14.38
C GLY A 168 -11.29 10.32 14.08
N ALA A 169 -12.32 9.82 14.79
CA ALA A 169 -13.72 10.16 14.54
C ALA A 169 -14.04 11.67 14.63
N LEU A 170 -13.29 12.44 15.44
CA LEU A 170 -13.46 13.89 15.55
C LEU A 170 -12.68 14.70 14.50
N ARG A 171 -12.02 14.03 13.55
CA ARG A 171 -11.16 14.65 12.53
C ARG A 171 -11.69 14.47 11.11
N TRP A 172 -12.88 13.90 10.95
CA TRP A 172 -13.54 13.80 9.65
C TRP A 172 -13.93 15.19 9.14
N VAL A 173 -13.70 15.41 7.86
CA VAL A 173 -14.14 16.58 7.11
C VAL A 173 -15.00 16.06 5.97
N ASP A 174 -16.22 16.57 5.87
CA ASP A 174 -17.14 16.21 4.79
C ASP A 174 -16.87 17.09 3.57
N GLY A 175 -16.86 16.47 2.39
CA GLY A 175 -16.67 17.14 1.11
C GLY A 175 -15.29 16.90 0.47
N PRO A 176 -15.08 17.46 -0.73
CA PRO A 176 -13.81 17.35 -1.44
C PRO A 176 -12.70 18.16 -0.75
N ASP A 177 -11.45 17.79 -1.05
CA ASP A 177 -10.24 18.52 -0.70
C ASP A 177 -9.89 19.65 -1.68
#